data_AF-A0A6A3KYH0-F1
#
_entry.id   AF-A0A6A3KYH0-F1
#
_cell.length_a   1.000
_cell.length_b   1.000
_cell.length_c   1.000
_cell.angle_alpha   90.00
_cell.angle_beta   90.00
_cell.angle_gamma   90.00
#
_symmetry.space_group_name_H-M   'P 1'
#
loop_
_entity.id
_entity.type
_entity.pdbx_description
1 polymer ?
#
loop_
_entity_poly.entity_id
_entity_poly.type
_entity_poly.pdbx_seq_one_letter_code
_entity_poly.pdbx_strand_id
1 'polypeptide(L)'
;MAFNLQARGECDVFYIVCGRPGDCEQDVYSAYAERTETFRECVSTDLEVLKSGTLFYQYSSGSIGEIRGCSTLALYGFILAVLRGSELCFGAAQRSDVIDELNSRKERGANPFVFFLDEFPRAARIKTHLSDENQRKCENSLRTMRNVFLSLGLAVVISSTNGTARNLFETSHRSRGSGPGVWCVVFPSFPRVVVNGDSGIPVLLMEIIKHSRPLFAEIALKYVRDNPYRVSRDPIDYLKYLNAMAGALASEFSALKRRMDEFKIGQLCLLLSTSYPVLDDTIDGHFARRSEQSAFKLQICTARGLWKDNEPWACRCVMLSPKEDILLHLTLTGGPFFRPFDQPLCTVFSTIQPPFHYDNTEQRSSDGMRLEALTAAAIVLASHAGGFGGVAFPTFLCELLFELGVSERGKMMQLVQDVESAGWETRVVPFL
;
A
#
# COMPACT_ATOMS: atom_id res chain seq x y z
N MET A 1 -0.92 14.75 -4.97
CA MET A 1 -1.56 15.57 -3.91
C MET A 1 -1.00 16.99 -3.89
N ALA A 2 0.33 17.16 -3.85
CA ALA A 2 0.98 18.48 -3.91
C ALA A 2 0.49 19.34 -5.10
N PHE A 3 0.45 18.78 -6.31
CA PHE A 3 -0.02 19.50 -7.50
C PHE A 3 -1.49 19.92 -7.44
N ASN A 4 -2.35 19.17 -6.73
CA ASN A 4 -3.74 19.58 -6.53
C ASN A 4 -3.86 20.73 -5.53
N LEU A 5 -3.02 20.77 -4.49
CA LEU A 5 -2.93 21.90 -3.56
C LEU A 5 -2.42 23.15 -4.30
N GLN A 6 -1.38 22.99 -5.13
CA GLN A 6 -0.86 24.05 -5.98
C GLN A 6 -1.92 24.58 -6.96
N ALA A 7 -2.63 23.68 -7.65
CA ALA A 7 -3.64 24.05 -8.64
C ALA A 7 -4.84 24.81 -8.04
N ARG A 8 -5.17 24.60 -6.75
CA ARG A 8 -6.22 25.34 -6.07
C ARG A 8 -5.83 26.78 -5.71
N GLY A 9 -4.53 27.08 -5.61
CA GLY A 9 -4.03 28.41 -5.27
C GLY A 9 -4.35 28.87 -3.83
N GLU A 10 -4.88 28.00 -2.98
CA GLU A 10 -5.23 28.30 -1.58
C GLU A 10 -4.00 28.42 -0.67
N CYS A 11 -2.88 27.81 -1.06
CA CYS A 11 -1.62 27.88 -0.33
C CYS A 11 -0.40 27.71 -1.25
N ASP A 12 0.73 28.31 -0.86
CA ASP A 12 2.02 28.07 -1.51
C ASP A 12 2.55 26.70 -1.08
N VAL A 13 2.92 25.85 -2.05
CA VAL A 13 3.45 24.51 -1.77
C VAL A 13 4.93 24.45 -2.09
N PHE A 14 5.75 24.35 -1.06
CA PHE A 14 7.18 24.12 -1.18
C PHE A 14 7.45 22.62 -1.32
N TYR A 15 7.50 22.16 -2.56
CA TYR A 15 7.69 20.75 -2.90
C TYR A 15 9.17 20.35 -2.88
N ILE A 16 9.47 19.26 -2.18
CA ILE A 16 10.82 18.68 -2.01
C ILE A 16 10.70 17.17 -2.18
N VAL A 17 11.42 16.58 -3.12
CA VAL A 17 11.56 15.11 -3.21
C VAL A 17 12.70 14.68 -2.30
N CYS A 18 12.44 13.81 -1.33
CA CYS A 18 13.45 13.37 -0.35
C CYS A 18 14.17 12.08 -0.75
N GLY A 19 13.54 11.23 -1.57
CA GLY A 19 14.09 9.99 -2.11
C GLY A 19 15.26 10.23 -3.08
N ARG A 20 16.05 9.18 -3.36
CA ARG A 20 17.06 9.28 -4.42
C ARG A 20 16.34 9.18 -5.78
N PRO A 21 16.73 9.99 -6.78
CA PRO A 21 16.14 9.97 -8.12
C PRO A 21 16.16 8.58 -8.82
N GLY A 22 16.99 7.64 -8.37
CA GLY A 22 17.09 6.29 -8.92
C GLY A 22 16.04 5.29 -8.43
N ASP A 23 15.31 5.57 -7.34
CA ASP A 23 14.23 4.69 -6.87
C ASP A 23 12.88 5.02 -7.53
N CYS A 24 12.80 6.12 -8.29
CA CYS A 24 11.55 6.62 -8.87
C CYS A 24 11.77 7.31 -10.22
N GLU A 25 11.67 6.56 -11.32
CA GLU A 25 11.68 7.07 -12.70
C GLU A 25 10.37 7.81 -13.04
N GLN A 26 10.18 9.01 -12.52
CA GLN A 26 9.14 9.92 -13.01
C GLN A 26 9.78 11.22 -13.49
N ASP A 27 9.50 11.61 -14.73
CA ASP A 27 10.03 12.83 -15.36
C ASP A 27 9.79 14.09 -14.52
N VAL A 28 8.70 14.11 -13.74
CA VAL A 28 8.36 15.22 -12.84
C VAL A 28 9.39 15.43 -11.73
N TYR A 29 10.10 14.38 -11.30
CA TYR A 29 11.11 14.49 -10.25
C TYR A 29 12.42 15.12 -10.76
N SER A 30 12.72 15.00 -12.05
CA SER A 30 13.88 15.64 -12.66
C SER A 30 13.84 17.17 -12.52
N ALA A 31 12.64 17.77 -12.53
CA ALA A 31 12.46 19.21 -12.31
C ALA A 31 12.83 19.68 -10.89
N TYR A 32 12.99 18.76 -9.93
CA TYR A 32 13.32 19.07 -8.54
C TYR A 32 14.68 18.52 -8.09
N ALA A 33 15.46 17.93 -9.00
CA ALA A 33 16.69 17.21 -8.68
C ALA A 33 17.72 18.06 -7.91
N GLU A 34 17.94 19.31 -8.34
CA GLU A 34 18.87 20.23 -7.68
C GLU A 34 18.42 20.56 -6.25
N ARG A 35 17.15 20.92 -6.08
CA ARG A 35 16.56 21.19 -4.75
C ARG A 35 16.66 19.97 -3.84
N THR A 36 16.44 18.77 -4.38
CA THR A 36 16.56 17.50 -3.66
C THR A 36 17.99 17.27 -3.19
N GLU A 37 18.98 17.46 -4.05
CA GLU A 37 20.39 17.27 -3.70
C GLU A 37 20.82 18.29 -2.64
N THR A 38 20.54 19.58 -2.84
CA THR A 38 20.87 20.63 -1.86
C THR A 38 20.22 20.36 -0.51
N PHE A 39 18.96 19.95 -0.47
CA PHE A 39 18.29 19.61 0.79
C PHE A 39 19.02 18.48 1.52
N ARG A 40 19.42 17.42 0.79
CA ARG A 40 20.13 16.26 1.35
C ARG A 40 21.53 16.63 1.83
N GLU A 41 22.25 17.47 1.10
CA GLU A 41 23.56 18.00 1.51
C GLU A 41 23.44 18.83 2.80
N CYS A 42 22.41 19.68 2.92
CA CYS A 42 22.15 20.43 4.16
C CYS A 42 21.88 19.48 5.34
N VAL A 43 21.06 18.43 5.14
CA VAL A 43 20.83 17.41 6.18
C VAL A 43 22.13 16.73 6.60
N SER A 44 22.95 16.30 5.65
CA SER A 44 24.22 15.62 5.95
C SER A 44 25.18 16.53 6.72
N THR A 45 25.28 17.80 6.30
CA THR A 45 26.13 18.80 6.95
C THR A 45 25.70 19.04 8.39
N ASP A 46 24.41 19.26 8.61
CA ASP A 46 23.87 19.53 9.95
C ASP A 46 23.94 18.32 10.87
N LEU A 47 23.84 17.10 10.35
CA LEU A 47 24.04 15.90 11.16
C LEU A 47 25.45 15.80 11.75
N GLU A 48 26.48 16.21 11.01
CA GLU A 48 27.85 16.23 11.55
C GLU A 48 28.00 17.31 12.65
N VAL A 49 27.41 18.50 12.43
CA VAL A 49 27.38 19.57 13.44
C VAL A 49 26.67 19.11 14.72
N LEU A 50 25.53 18.46 14.59
CA LEU A 50 24.73 17.96 15.71
C LEU A 50 25.43 16.82 16.49
N LYS A 51 26.31 16.04 15.85
CA LYS A 51 27.13 15.02 16.53
C LYS A 51 28.26 15.64 17.35
N SER A 52 28.90 16.68 16.85
CA SER A 52 30.04 17.32 17.51
C SER A 52 29.66 18.11 18.76
N GLY A 53 28.40 18.54 18.89
CA GLY A 53 27.90 19.30 20.05
C GLY A 53 27.51 18.46 21.28
N THR A 54 27.36 17.15 21.14
CA THR A 54 26.94 16.26 22.24
C THR A 54 28.15 15.70 23.02
N LEU A 55 28.52 16.36 24.12
CA LEU A 55 29.67 15.99 24.98
C LEU A 55 29.44 14.80 25.93
N PHE A 56 28.23 14.22 26.01
CA PHE A 56 27.95 13.08 26.87
C PHE A 56 26.95 12.12 26.21
N TYR A 57 27.38 10.86 26.04
CA TYR A 57 26.62 9.66 25.65
C TYR A 57 25.77 9.70 24.36
N GLN A 58 26.08 8.80 23.41
CA GLN A 58 25.23 7.88 22.62
C GLN A 58 23.74 8.20 22.31
N TYR A 59 23.27 9.44 22.42
CA TYR A 59 21.88 9.82 22.15
C TYR A 59 21.67 10.22 20.70
N SER A 60 20.43 10.02 20.28
CA SER A 60 19.98 10.06 18.90
C SER A 60 19.74 11.49 18.41
N SER A 61 20.65 12.01 17.58
CA SER A 61 20.66 13.37 17.04
C SER A 61 19.42 13.72 16.21
N GLY A 62 19.15 15.02 16.05
CA GLY A 62 18.05 15.54 15.22
C GLY A 62 16.73 15.69 15.99
N SER A 63 16.76 15.68 17.32
CA SER A 63 15.60 16.04 18.14
C SER A 63 15.23 17.52 17.97
N ILE A 64 13.98 17.89 18.25
CA ILE A 64 13.53 19.30 18.17
C ILE A 64 14.35 20.17 19.13
N GLY A 65 14.68 19.66 20.33
CA GLY A 65 15.47 20.40 21.32
C GLY A 65 16.88 20.72 20.83
N GLU A 66 17.59 19.74 20.26
CA GLU A 66 18.94 19.94 19.71
C GLU A 66 18.93 20.91 18.53
N ILE A 67 17.97 20.77 17.61
CA ILE A 67 17.85 21.67 16.46
C ILE A 67 17.57 23.10 16.93
N ARG A 68 16.67 23.29 17.90
CA ARG A 68 16.39 24.61 18.50
C ARG A 68 17.59 25.20 19.22
N GLY A 69 18.42 24.35 19.84
CA GLY A 69 19.64 24.76 20.54
C GLY A 69 20.74 25.25 19.60
N CYS A 70 20.71 24.86 18.32
CA CYS A 70 21.65 25.36 17.32
C CYS A 70 21.19 26.72 16.78
N SER A 71 22.03 27.74 16.91
CA SER A 71 21.75 29.07 16.35
C SER A 71 21.87 29.10 14.84
N THR A 72 22.73 28.27 14.25
CA THR A 72 23.09 28.29 12.83
C THR A 72 23.09 26.88 12.27
N LEU A 73 22.42 26.67 11.12
CA LEU A 73 22.32 25.37 10.43
C LEU A 73 22.23 25.59 8.90
N ALA A 74 22.75 24.64 8.12
CA ALA A 74 22.60 24.60 6.67
C ALA A 74 21.12 24.51 6.27
N LEU A 75 20.32 23.73 7.00
CA LEU A 75 18.89 23.61 6.78
C LEU A 75 18.12 24.91 7.05
N TYR A 76 18.59 25.77 7.95
CA TYR A 76 17.98 27.10 8.12
C TYR A 76 18.21 27.97 6.88
N GLY A 77 19.41 27.91 6.30
CA GLY A 77 19.70 28.61 5.04
C GLY A 77 18.89 28.08 3.87
N PHE A 78 18.74 26.75 3.78
CA PHE A 78 17.85 26.14 2.79
C PHE A 78 16.40 26.62 2.92
N ILE A 79 15.83 26.58 4.13
CA ILE A 79 14.46 27.04 4.38
C ILE A 79 14.33 28.53 4.05
N LEU A 80 15.30 29.35 4.43
CA LEU A 80 15.31 30.78 4.13
C LEU A 80 15.34 31.05 2.62
N ALA A 81 16.16 30.32 1.86
CA ALA A 81 16.22 30.43 0.40
C ALA A 81 14.87 30.07 -0.23
N VAL A 82 14.25 28.98 0.20
CA VAL A 82 12.93 28.55 -0.26
C VAL A 82 11.85 29.59 0.08
N LEU A 83 11.86 30.14 1.29
CA LEU A 83 10.93 31.20 1.73
C LEU A 83 11.15 32.53 0.99
N ARG A 84 12.30 32.75 0.36
CA ARG A 84 12.56 33.94 -0.46
C ARG A 84 12.30 33.70 -1.95
N GLY A 85 12.07 32.45 -2.35
CA GLY A 85 12.01 32.07 -3.76
C GLY A 85 13.37 32.17 -4.46
N SER A 86 14.46 32.08 -3.70
CA SER A 86 15.81 32.11 -4.25
C SER A 86 16.14 30.79 -4.96
N GLU A 87 16.79 30.88 -6.12
CA GLU A 87 17.27 29.70 -6.85
C GLU A 87 18.52 29.09 -6.20
N LEU A 88 19.28 29.88 -5.42
CA LEU A 88 20.53 29.46 -4.78
C LEU A 88 20.40 29.42 -3.26
N CYS A 89 20.96 28.36 -2.65
CA CYS A 89 21.20 28.26 -1.22
C CYS A 89 22.64 28.71 -0.91
N PHE A 90 22.81 29.82 -0.19
CA PHE A 90 24.13 30.41 0.10
C PHE A 90 24.86 29.79 1.29
N GLY A 91 24.39 28.64 1.79
CA GLY A 91 24.96 27.95 2.95
C GLY A 91 24.15 28.13 4.23
N ALA A 92 24.81 27.98 5.39
CA ALA A 92 24.13 28.03 6.68
C ALA A 92 23.60 29.43 7.03
N ALA A 93 22.45 29.48 7.69
CA ALA A 93 21.83 30.73 8.15
C ALA A 93 21.44 30.63 9.63
N GLN A 94 21.17 31.79 10.24
CA GLN A 94 20.73 31.81 11.62
C GLN A 94 19.25 31.44 11.72
N ARG A 95 18.89 30.85 12.86
CA ARG A 95 17.51 30.56 13.19
C ARG A 95 16.65 31.82 13.21
N SER A 96 17.18 32.93 13.72
CA SER A 96 16.52 34.24 13.75
C SER A 96 16.14 34.71 12.35
N ASP A 97 17.04 34.57 11.37
CA ASP A 97 16.80 35.00 10.00
C ASP A 97 15.57 34.31 9.38
N VAL A 98 15.37 33.03 9.70
CA VAL A 98 14.20 32.27 9.26
C VAL A 98 12.93 32.78 9.94
N ILE A 99 12.98 33.06 11.25
CA ILE A 99 11.83 33.59 12.00
C ILE A 99 11.45 34.98 11.49
N ASP A 100 12.43 35.83 11.21
CA ASP A 100 12.21 37.18 10.69
C ASP A 100 11.59 37.15 9.29
N GLU A 101 12.03 36.22 8.43
CA GLU A 101 11.41 36.03 7.11
C GLU A 101 9.97 35.51 7.22
N LEU A 102 9.69 34.60 8.16
CA LEU A 102 8.34 34.10 8.40
C LEU A 102 7.39 35.21 8.87
N ASN A 103 7.85 36.08 9.77
CA ASN A 103 7.11 37.26 10.21
C ASN A 103 6.91 38.24 9.04
N SER A 104 7.96 38.50 8.27
CA SER A 104 7.91 39.40 7.12
C SER A 104 6.94 38.90 6.04
N ARG A 105 6.90 37.59 5.74
CA ARG A 105 5.90 36.99 4.82
C ARG A 105 4.47 37.23 5.32
N LYS A 106 4.24 37.05 6.63
CA LYS A 106 2.93 37.29 7.24
C LYS A 106 2.51 38.76 7.15
N GLU A 107 3.44 39.68 7.41
CA GLU A 107 3.21 41.13 7.29
C GLU A 107 2.93 41.57 5.85
N ARG A 108 3.56 40.93 4.87
CA ARG A 108 3.28 41.14 3.43
C ARG A 108 1.95 40.56 2.96
N GLY A 109 1.20 39.88 3.84
CA GLY A 109 -0.04 39.21 3.47
C GLY A 109 0.16 38.06 2.48
N ALA A 110 1.33 37.41 2.52
CA ALA A 110 1.59 36.25 1.67
C ALA A 110 0.61 35.12 1.99
N ASN A 111 0.35 34.26 0.99
CA ASN A 111 -0.51 33.11 1.16
C ASN A 111 -0.01 32.20 2.30
N PRO A 112 -0.92 31.48 2.97
CA PRO A 112 -0.55 30.32 3.77
C PRO A 112 0.32 29.39 2.94
N PHE A 113 1.25 28.68 3.57
CA PHE A 113 2.15 27.79 2.85
C PHE A 113 2.35 26.47 3.59
N VAL A 114 2.80 25.47 2.85
CA VAL A 114 3.12 24.14 3.37
C VAL A 114 4.37 23.59 2.72
N PHE A 115 5.21 22.92 3.52
CA PHE A 115 6.31 22.12 2.98
C PHE A 115 5.79 20.72 2.67
N PHE A 116 5.96 20.27 1.43
CA PHE A 116 5.55 18.95 0.98
C PHE A 116 6.79 18.11 0.71
N LEU A 117 7.05 17.14 1.59
CA LEU A 117 8.16 16.21 1.49
C LEU A 117 7.68 14.93 0.82
N ASP A 118 7.98 14.76 -0.46
CA ASP A 118 7.59 13.59 -1.25
C ASP A 118 8.66 12.50 -1.24
N GLU A 119 8.26 11.27 -1.51
CA GLU A 119 9.14 10.08 -1.48
C GLU A 119 10.01 10.01 -0.22
N PHE A 120 9.41 10.28 0.94
CA PHE A 120 10.17 10.36 2.19
C PHE A 120 10.83 9.00 2.52
N PRO A 121 12.14 8.93 2.76
CA PRO A 121 12.84 7.65 2.73
C PRO A 121 12.47 6.73 3.90
N ARG A 122 12.54 5.43 3.64
CA ARG A 122 12.38 4.37 4.66
C ARG A 122 13.70 4.21 5.44
N ALA A 123 13.64 4.18 6.77
CA ALA A 123 14.71 3.63 7.60
C ALA A 123 14.81 2.14 7.30
N ALA A 124 15.93 1.74 6.72
CA ALA A 124 16.15 0.39 6.26
C ALA A 124 15.89 -0.62 7.39
N ARG A 125 15.12 -1.67 7.13
CA ARG A 125 15.08 -2.80 8.06
C ARG A 125 14.66 -4.13 7.44
N ILE A 126 14.54 -4.24 6.12
CA ILE A 126 13.96 -5.46 5.54
C ILE A 126 14.91 -6.29 4.67
N LYS A 127 15.96 -5.75 4.02
CA LYS A 127 16.84 -6.61 3.17
C LYS A 127 18.33 -6.25 3.13
N THR A 128 18.80 -5.25 3.86
CA THR A 128 20.22 -4.86 3.88
C THR A 128 20.77 -5.03 5.29
N HIS A 129 21.82 -5.85 5.42
CA HIS A 129 22.67 -5.94 6.60
C HIS A 129 23.39 -4.60 6.85
N LEU A 130 22.65 -3.54 7.18
CA LEU A 130 23.26 -2.33 7.69
C LEU A 130 23.76 -2.61 9.10
N SER A 131 24.97 -2.17 9.40
CA SER A 131 25.45 -2.11 10.78
C SER A 131 24.52 -1.22 11.61
N ASP A 132 24.44 -1.48 12.92
CA ASP A 132 23.66 -0.67 13.86
C ASP A 132 24.00 0.83 13.77
N GLU A 133 25.25 1.16 13.43
CA GLU A 133 25.70 2.54 13.24
C GLU A 133 25.08 3.19 11.99
N ASN A 134 25.06 2.48 10.86
CA ASN A 134 24.48 2.97 9.61
C ASN A 134 22.95 3.12 9.74
N GLN A 135 22.32 2.20 10.47
CA GLN A 135 20.90 2.31 10.80
C GLN A 135 20.61 3.57 11.62
N ARG A 136 21.39 3.83 12.68
CA ARG A 136 21.24 5.04 13.49
C ARG A 136 21.48 6.32 12.70
N LYS A 137 22.48 6.33 11.81
CA LYS A 137 22.72 7.48 10.90
C LYS A 137 21.50 7.75 10.02
N CYS A 138 20.90 6.70 9.46
CA CYS A 138 19.67 6.82 8.66
C CYS A 138 18.51 7.37 9.50
N GLU A 139 18.25 6.80 10.69
CA GLU A 139 17.18 7.27 11.59
C GLU A 139 17.37 8.73 12.03
N ASN A 140 18.61 9.13 12.34
CA ASN A 140 18.92 10.51 12.69
C ASN A 140 18.69 11.45 11.50
N SER A 141 19.07 11.05 10.28
CA SER A 141 18.81 11.81 9.06
C SER A 141 17.32 12.05 8.83
N LEU A 142 16.51 11.01 8.91
CA LEU A 142 15.05 11.12 8.75
C LEU A 142 14.44 12.00 9.85
N ARG A 143 14.96 11.88 11.08
CA ARG A 143 14.52 12.71 12.20
C ARG A 143 14.85 14.18 11.95
N THR A 144 16.06 14.50 11.50
CA THR A 144 16.50 15.88 11.17
C THR A 144 15.69 16.47 10.02
N MET A 145 15.50 15.74 8.92
CA MET A 145 14.68 16.16 7.76
C MET A 145 13.30 16.64 8.18
N ARG A 146 12.63 15.91 9.08
CA ARG A 146 11.30 16.27 9.59
C ARG A 146 11.37 17.37 10.64
N ASN A 147 12.23 17.18 11.65
CA ASN A 147 12.17 17.98 12.87
C ASN A 147 12.67 19.41 12.66
N VAL A 148 13.44 19.71 11.61
CA VAL A 148 13.88 21.10 11.36
C VAL A 148 12.69 22.03 11.12
N PHE A 149 11.72 21.61 10.30
CA PHE A 149 10.49 22.34 10.04
C PHE A 149 9.62 22.45 11.30
N LEU A 150 9.42 21.33 12.00
CA LEU A 150 8.65 21.30 13.25
C LEU A 150 9.26 22.18 14.34
N SER A 151 10.60 22.27 14.37
CA SER A 151 11.31 23.12 15.33
C SER A 151 10.93 24.59 15.17
N LEU A 152 10.61 25.01 13.93
CA LEU A 152 10.21 26.36 13.52
C LEU A 152 8.68 26.57 13.56
N GLY A 153 7.90 25.54 13.91
CA GLY A 153 6.44 25.61 13.91
C GLY A 153 5.81 25.57 12.51
N LEU A 154 6.55 25.07 11.51
CA LEU A 154 6.08 25.01 10.12
C LEU A 154 5.19 23.79 9.88
N ALA A 155 4.15 23.97 9.06
CA ALA A 155 3.31 22.88 8.59
C ALA A 155 4.05 22.05 7.53
N VAL A 156 4.05 20.73 7.70
CA VAL A 156 4.71 19.77 6.79
C VAL A 156 3.74 18.65 6.43
N VAL A 157 3.64 18.36 5.14
CA VAL A 157 3.01 17.16 4.62
C VAL A 157 4.11 16.21 4.17
N ILE A 158 4.05 14.96 4.62
CA ILE A 158 5.00 13.92 4.25
C ILE A 158 4.25 12.87 3.43
N SER A 159 4.75 12.60 2.23
CA SER A 159 4.29 11.54 1.35
C SER A 159 5.38 10.47 1.25
N SER A 160 4.99 9.21 1.33
CA SER A 160 5.89 8.07 1.29
C SER A 160 5.12 6.78 1.08
N THR A 161 5.85 5.73 0.68
CA THR A 161 5.44 4.34 0.84
C THR A 161 5.29 3.94 2.31
N ASN A 162 4.50 2.89 2.56
CA ASN A 162 4.00 2.49 3.88
C ASN A 162 5.10 2.22 4.93
N GLY A 163 6.26 1.74 4.49
CA GLY A 163 7.40 1.44 5.36
C GLY A 163 7.94 2.63 6.16
N THR A 164 7.62 3.87 5.75
CA THR A 164 8.06 5.10 6.42
C THR A 164 7.22 5.47 7.63
N ALA A 165 5.92 5.13 7.64
CA ALA A 165 5.05 5.38 8.80
C ALA A 165 5.58 4.67 10.06
N ARG A 166 6.16 3.47 9.91
CA ARG A 166 6.85 2.73 10.97
C ARG A 166 8.03 3.50 11.54
N ASN A 167 8.87 4.07 10.68
CA ASN A 167 10.05 4.82 11.13
C ASN A 167 9.64 6.13 11.78
N LEU A 168 8.54 6.73 11.35
CA LEU A 168 7.98 7.90 12.01
C LEU A 168 7.52 7.56 13.43
N PHE A 169 6.93 6.39 13.70
CA PHE A 169 6.62 5.94 15.05
C PHE A 169 7.90 5.81 15.89
N GLU A 170 8.89 5.03 15.43
CA GLU A 170 10.16 4.80 16.14
C GLU A 170 10.93 6.10 16.40
N THR A 171 10.96 7.03 15.44
CA THR A 171 11.65 8.33 15.56
C THR A 171 10.84 9.39 16.33
N SER A 172 9.52 9.25 16.44
CA SER A 172 8.64 10.23 17.11
C SER A 172 8.68 10.13 18.64
N HIS A 173 8.85 8.92 19.19
CA HIS A 173 8.90 8.69 20.64
C HIS A 173 10.02 9.51 21.32
N ARG A 174 11.08 9.83 20.59
CA ARG A 174 12.23 10.61 21.08
C ARG A 174 12.14 12.11 20.80
N SER A 175 11.02 12.59 20.27
CA SER A 175 10.84 13.98 19.81
C SER A 175 9.82 14.79 20.63
N ARG A 176 9.18 14.23 21.67
CA ARG A 176 8.06 14.85 22.40
C ARG A 176 8.37 15.18 23.87
N GLY A 177 7.82 16.32 24.32
CA GLY A 177 7.64 16.65 25.74
C GLY A 177 6.47 15.86 26.36
N SER A 178 6.48 15.73 27.68
CA SER A 178 5.62 14.86 28.49
C SER A 178 4.12 14.94 28.17
N GLY A 179 3.51 13.82 27.78
CA GLY A 179 2.06 13.60 27.77
C GLY A 179 1.55 12.68 26.66
N PRO A 180 0.43 11.95 26.86
CA PRO A 180 -0.26 11.25 25.78
C PRO A 180 -0.81 12.28 24.79
N GLY A 181 -0.38 12.17 23.54
CA GLY A 181 -0.79 13.09 22.48
C GLY A 181 -1.23 12.32 21.24
N VAL A 182 -2.29 12.80 20.58
CA VAL A 182 -2.70 12.29 19.28
C VAL A 182 -1.47 12.27 18.36
N TRP A 183 -1.18 11.11 17.79
CA TRP A 183 -0.05 10.90 16.91
C TRP A 183 -0.46 11.08 15.46
N CYS A 184 -1.51 10.37 15.03
CA CYS A 184 -2.05 10.50 13.69
C CYS A 184 -3.55 10.20 13.64
N VAL A 185 -4.17 10.57 12.53
CA VAL A 185 -5.50 10.09 12.13
C VAL A 185 -5.29 9.04 11.06
N VAL A 186 -5.82 7.84 11.27
CA VAL A 186 -5.76 6.75 10.31
C VAL A 186 -7.04 6.76 9.48
N PHE A 187 -6.89 6.74 8.16
CA PHE A 187 -7.97 6.53 7.21
C PHE A 187 -7.89 5.09 6.70
N PRO A 188 -8.78 4.19 7.15
CA PRO A 188 -8.61 2.74 6.94
C PRO A 188 -8.99 2.27 5.52
N SER A 189 -9.61 3.13 4.73
CA SER A 189 -10.14 2.82 3.40
C SER A 189 -9.60 3.78 2.35
N PHE A 190 -9.43 3.29 1.12
CA PHE A 190 -9.10 4.12 -0.02
C PHE A 190 -10.26 5.06 -0.37
N PRO A 191 -9.99 6.24 -0.96
CA PRO A 191 -11.03 7.07 -1.51
C PRO A 191 -11.79 6.30 -2.59
N ARG A 192 -13.10 6.58 -2.70
CA ARG A 192 -13.92 6.02 -3.78
C ARG A 192 -13.44 6.52 -5.14
N VAL A 193 -13.52 5.65 -6.13
CA VAL A 193 -13.19 6.01 -7.51
C VAL A 193 -14.29 6.90 -8.05
N VAL A 194 -13.91 8.09 -8.51
CA VAL A 194 -14.82 9.00 -9.19
C VAL A 194 -14.70 8.73 -10.68
N VAL A 195 -15.65 7.99 -11.23
CA VAL A 195 -15.77 7.78 -12.67
C VAL A 195 -16.76 8.81 -13.20
N ASN A 196 -16.26 9.81 -13.93
CA ASN A 196 -17.12 10.73 -14.65
C ASN A 196 -17.80 9.93 -15.78
N GLY A 197 -19.13 10.01 -15.87
CA GLY A 197 -19.93 9.07 -16.66
C GLY A 197 -19.50 8.97 -18.11
N ASP A 198 -18.70 7.96 -18.43
CA ASP A 198 -18.37 7.58 -19.80
C ASP A 198 -19.60 6.91 -20.43
N SER A 199 -20.12 7.51 -21.51
CA SER A 199 -21.38 7.16 -22.17
C SER A 199 -21.39 5.82 -22.92
N GLY A 200 -20.34 5.00 -22.79
CA GLY A 200 -20.17 3.73 -23.53
C GLY A 200 -19.98 2.48 -22.67
N ILE A 201 -19.93 2.59 -21.34
CA ILE A 201 -19.66 1.45 -20.45
C ILE A 201 -20.99 0.83 -20.00
N PRO A 202 -21.20 -0.50 -20.14
CA PRO A 202 -22.39 -1.17 -19.62
C PRO A 202 -22.62 -0.88 -18.14
N VAL A 203 -23.89 -0.67 -17.74
CA VAL A 203 -24.26 -0.27 -16.36
C VAL A 203 -23.69 -1.20 -15.30
N LEU A 204 -23.81 -2.53 -15.49
CA LEU A 204 -23.29 -3.51 -14.55
C LEU A 204 -21.76 -3.43 -14.43
N LEU A 205 -21.05 -3.25 -15.55
CA LEU A 205 -19.60 -3.10 -15.54
C LEU A 205 -19.17 -1.79 -14.87
N MET A 206 -19.90 -0.70 -15.09
CA MET A 206 -19.66 0.57 -14.41
C MET A 206 -19.84 0.44 -12.90
N GLU A 207 -20.87 -0.27 -12.42
CA GLU A 207 -21.07 -0.53 -10.99
C GLU A 207 -19.92 -1.37 -10.40
N ILE A 208 -19.46 -2.41 -11.12
CA ILE A 208 -18.28 -3.18 -10.74
C ILE A 208 -17.05 -2.26 -10.57
N ILE A 209 -16.78 -1.39 -11.54
CA ILE A 209 -15.61 -0.49 -11.53
C ILE A 209 -15.70 0.54 -10.40
N LYS A 210 -16.87 1.17 -10.17
CA LYS A 210 -17.07 2.16 -9.10
C LYS A 210 -16.85 1.59 -7.70
N HIS A 211 -17.17 0.32 -7.51
CA HIS A 211 -16.99 -0.39 -6.24
C HIS A 211 -15.59 -1.00 -6.09
N SER A 212 -14.75 -0.90 -7.11
CA SER A 212 -13.39 -1.42 -7.07
C SER A 212 -12.41 -0.42 -6.47
N ARG A 213 -11.25 -0.92 -6.03
CA ARG A 213 -10.15 -0.07 -5.54
C ARG A 213 -9.56 0.79 -6.66
N PRO A 214 -8.97 1.97 -6.36
CA PRO A 214 -8.51 2.91 -7.37
C PRO A 214 -7.64 2.33 -8.48
N LEU A 215 -6.61 1.55 -8.14
CA LEU A 215 -5.74 0.93 -9.14
C LEU A 215 -6.47 -0.11 -10.00
N PHE A 216 -7.38 -0.91 -9.42
CA PHE A 216 -8.20 -1.88 -10.16
C PHE A 216 -9.17 -1.19 -11.11
N ALA A 217 -9.82 -0.14 -10.63
CA ALA A 217 -10.72 0.64 -11.46
C ALA A 217 -9.99 1.36 -12.59
N GLU A 218 -8.81 1.94 -12.34
CA GLU A 218 -8.02 2.64 -13.35
C GLU A 218 -7.59 1.71 -14.49
N ILE A 219 -7.06 0.53 -14.15
CA ILE A 219 -6.64 -0.46 -15.14
C ILE A 219 -7.86 -1.03 -15.88
N ALA A 220 -8.97 -1.30 -15.18
CA ALA A 220 -10.23 -1.72 -15.83
C ALA A 220 -10.76 -0.65 -16.80
N LEU A 221 -10.77 0.61 -16.42
CA LEU A 221 -11.18 1.71 -17.29
C LEU A 221 -10.26 1.87 -18.50
N LYS A 222 -8.95 1.66 -18.33
CA LYS A 222 -8.01 1.62 -19.46
C LYS A 222 -8.34 0.47 -20.42
N TYR A 223 -8.52 -0.75 -19.90
CA TYR A 223 -8.91 -1.90 -20.72
C TYR A 223 -10.20 -1.64 -21.50
N VAL A 224 -11.23 -1.10 -20.86
CA VAL A 224 -12.53 -0.80 -21.49
C VAL A 224 -12.40 0.26 -22.58
N ARG A 225 -11.54 1.27 -22.40
CA ARG A 225 -11.26 2.28 -23.42
C ARG A 225 -10.53 1.68 -24.63
N ASP A 226 -9.54 0.84 -24.38
CA ASP A 226 -8.73 0.20 -25.41
C ASP A 226 -9.50 -0.92 -26.14
N ASN A 227 -10.46 -1.54 -25.46
CA ASN A 227 -11.28 -2.65 -25.96
C ASN A 227 -12.78 -2.38 -25.70
N PRO A 228 -13.44 -1.45 -26.42
CA PRO A 228 -14.83 -1.12 -26.14
C PRO A 228 -15.76 -2.32 -26.36
N TYR A 229 -16.63 -2.59 -25.39
CA TYR A 229 -17.66 -3.62 -25.55
C TYR A 229 -18.66 -3.22 -26.63
N ARG A 230 -18.77 -4.05 -27.68
CA ARG A 230 -19.78 -3.89 -28.72
C ARG A 230 -21.04 -4.60 -28.27
N VAL A 231 -22.11 -3.85 -28.01
CA VAL A 231 -23.38 -4.38 -27.53
C VAL A 231 -23.87 -5.51 -28.45
N SER A 232 -23.81 -6.73 -27.95
CA SER A 232 -24.38 -7.93 -28.60
C SER A 232 -25.73 -8.28 -28.01
N ARG A 233 -26.58 -8.92 -28.81
CA ARG A 233 -27.84 -9.52 -28.33
C ARG A 233 -27.62 -10.88 -27.65
N ASP A 234 -26.45 -11.50 -27.85
CA ASP A 234 -26.09 -12.76 -27.22
C ASP A 234 -25.45 -12.51 -25.84
N PRO A 235 -26.07 -12.98 -24.74
CA PRO A 235 -25.49 -12.89 -23.40
C PRO A 235 -24.10 -13.54 -23.27
N ILE A 236 -23.79 -14.53 -24.12
CA ILE A 236 -22.50 -15.23 -24.12
C ILE A 236 -21.36 -14.27 -24.51
N ASP A 237 -21.62 -13.31 -25.39
CA ASP A 237 -20.59 -12.34 -25.81
C ASP A 237 -20.19 -11.40 -24.69
N TYR A 238 -21.14 -11.04 -23.81
CA TYR A 238 -20.82 -10.26 -22.61
C TYR A 238 -19.97 -11.08 -21.63
N LEU A 239 -20.26 -12.37 -21.44
CA LEU A 239 -19.44 -13.24 -20.59
C LEU A 239 -18.03 -13.44 -21.15
N LYS A 240 -17.89 -13.62 -22.47
CA LYS A 240 -16.58 -13.69 -23.14
C LYS A 240 -15.78 -12.40 -22.92
N TYR A 241 -16.43 -11.25 -23.04
CA TYR A 241 -15.81 -9.96 -22.79
C TYR A 241 -15.32 -9.83 -21.34
N LEU A 242 -16.17 -10.17 -20.35
CA LEU A 242 -15.79 -10.13 -18.94
C LEU A 242 -14.63 -11.07 -18.63
N ASN A 243 -14.65 -12.30 -19.16
CA ASN A 243 -13.54 -13.26 -19.00
C ASN A 243 -12.23 -12.70 -19.56
N ALA A 244 -12.26 -12.13 -20.77
CA ALA A 244 -11.09 -11.54 -21.41
C ALA A 244 -10.54 -10.35 -20.61
N MET A 245 -11.43 -9.48 -20.10
CA MET A 245 -11.06 -8.38 -19.22
C MET A 245 -10.40 -8.90 -17.94
N ALA A 246 -11.02 -9.83 -17.22
CA ALA A 246 -10.47 -10.38 -16.00
C ALA A 246 -9.07 -11.01 -16.21
N GLY A 247 -8.88 -11.74 -17.32
CA GLY A 247 -7.58 -12.30 -17.69
C GLY A 247 -6.50 -11.24 -17.97
N ALA A 248 -6.86 -10.16 -18.68
CA ALA A 248 -5.96 -9.05 -18.95
C ALA A 248 -5.56 -8.32 -17.66
N LEU A 249 -6.55 -8.00 -16.82
CA LEU A 249 -6.31 -7.38 -15.51
C LEU A 249 -5.41 -8.24 -14.64
N ALA A 250 -5.69 -9.54 -14.52
CA ALA A 250 -4.89 -10.46 -13.71
C ALA A 250 -3.43 -10.52 -14.16
N SER A 251 -3.20 -10.54 -15.47
CA SER A 251 -1.86 -10.53 -16.05
C SER A 251 -1.11 -9.24 -15.74
N GLU A 252 -1.77 -8.08 -15.88
CA GLU A 252 -1.19 -6.77 -15.58
C GLU A 252 -0.88 -6.62 -14.09
N PHE A 253 -1.80 -7.03 -13.21
CA PHE A 253 -1.59 -7.03 -11.76
C PHE A 253 -0.47 -7.96 -11.30
N SER A 254 -0.40 -9.16 -11.88
CA SER A 254 0.68 -10.11 -11.62
C SER A 254 2.05 -9.52 -12.04
N ALA A 255 2.10 -8.83 -13.18
CA ALA A 255 3.30 -8.14 -13.64
C ALA A 255 3.72 -6.98 -12.72
N LEU A 256 2.77 -6.14 -12.30
CA LEU A 256 3.00 -5.02 -11.38
C LEU A 256 3.51 -5.48 -10.02
N LYS A 257 3.04 -6.62 -9.53
CA LYS A 257 3.39 -7.19 -8.22
C LYS A 257 4.54 -8.19 -8.24
N ARG A 258 5.14 -8.40 -9.43
CA ARG A 258 6.31 -9.24 -9.75
C ARG A 258 6.86 -10.04 -8.56
N ARG A 259 6.37 -11.28 -8.40
CA ARG A 259 6.96 -12.40 -7.62
C ARG A 259 7.52 -12.04 -6.24
N MET A 260 6.76 -11.34 -5.41
CA MET A 260 6.98 -11.35 -3.97
C MET A 260 6.10 -12.46 -3.35
N ASP A 261 6.63 -13.23 -2.40
CA ASP A 261 5.85 -14.25 -1.66
C ASP A 261 4.60 -13.64 -1.03
N GLU A 262 4.66 -12.35 -0.69
CA GLU A 262 3.53 -11.53 -0.25
C GLU A 262 2.32 -11.55 -1.20
N PHE A 263 2.54 -11.50 -2.52
CA PHE A 263 1.43 -11.56 -3.49
C PHE A 263 0.73 -12.92 -3.41
N LYS A 264 1.49 -14.02 -3.36
CA LYS A 264 0.96 -15.38 -3.23
C LYS A 264 0.28 -15.62 -1.88
N ILE A 265 0.85 -15.10 -0.79
CA ILE A 265 0.23 -15.10 0.55
C ILE A 265 -1.11 -14.36 0.51
N GLY A 266 -1.15 -13.18 -0.12
CA GLY A 266 -2.37 -12.39 -0.28
C GLY A 266 -3.46 -13.14 -1.06
N GLN A 267 -3.11 -13.78 -2.18
CA GLN A 267 -4.02 -14.62 -2.95
C GLN A 267 -4.54 -15.80 -2.13
N LEU A 268 -3.65 -16.47 -1.39
CA LEU A 268 -4.01 -17.62 -0.56
C LEU A 268 -4.93 -17.19 0.60
N CYS A 269 -4.65 -16.07 1.27
CA CYS A 269 -5.51 -15.53 2.31
C CYS A 269 -6.88 -15.08 1.80
N LEU A 270 -6.93 -14.51 0.59
CA LEU A 270 -8.19 -14.16 -0.06
C LEU A 270 -9.03 -15.41 -0.34
N LEU A 271 -8.40 -16.44 -0.93
CA LEU A 271 -9.05 -17.69 -1.31
C LEU A 271 -9.54 -18.49 -0.10
N LEU A 272 -8.75 -18.54 0.97
CA LEU A 272 -9.11 -19.22 2.21
C LEU A 272 -10.03 -18.38 3.09
N SER A 273 -10.30 -17.13 2.70
CA SER A 273 -10.92 -16.13 3.57
C SER A 273 -10.24 -16.08 4.94
N THR A 274 -8.91 -16.15 5.02
CA THR A 274 -8.16 -16.14 6.28
C THR A 274 -7.49 -14.81 6.53
N SER A 275 -7.40 -14.44 7.81
CA SER A 275 -6.46 -13.42 8.24
C SER A 275 -5.10 -14.06 8.52
N TYR A 276 -4.03 -13.29 8.32
CA TYR A 276 -2.69 -13.68 8.74
C TYR A 276 -2.08 -12.47 9.46
N PRO A 277 -1.24 -12.68 10.48
CA PRO A 277 -0.51 -11.60 11.08
C PRO A 277 0.51 -11.17 10.05
N VAL A 278 0.37 -9.95 9.54
CA VAL A 278 1.50 -9.31 8.89
C VAL A 278 2.54 -9.15 10.00
N LEU A 279 3.78 -9.58 9.77
CA LEU A 279 4.89 -9.44 10.71
C LEU A 279 5.18 -7.97 11.09
N ASP A 280 4.49 -7.03 10.46
CA ASP A 280 4.61 -5.59 10.63
C ASP A 280 3.23 -4.96 10.77
N ASP A 281 3.09 -3.87 11.54
CA ASP A 281 1.82 -3.16 11.78
C ASP A 281 1.31 -2.37 10.54
N THR A 282 1.81 -2.72 9.35
CA THR A 282 1.64 -2.01 8.09
C THR A 282 1.09 -2.94 7.00
N ILE A 283 0.10 -2.45 6.25
CA ILE A 283 -0.42 -3.11 5.04
C ILE A 283 0.60 -2.89 3.90
N ASP A 284 1.79 -3.47 3.99
CA ASP A 284 2.75 -3.45 2.87
C ASP A 284 2.32 -4.52 1.86
N GLY A 285 2.49 -4.28 0.56
CA GLY A 285 2.32 -5.31 -0.49
C GLY A 285 0.91 -5.89 -0.77
N HIS A 286 -0.02 -5.85 0.18
CA HIS A 286 -1.19 -6.74 0.19
C HIS A 286 -2.54 -6.09 -0.15
N PHE A 287 -3.50 -6.94 -0.54
CA PHE A 287 -4.86 -6.57 -0.93
C PHE A 287 -5.83 -6.37 0.24
N ALA A 288 -5.35 -6.55 1.47
CA ALA A 288 -6.18 -6.35 2.65
C ALA A 288 -6.48 -4.86 2.88
N ARG A 289 -7.59 -4.59 3.55
CA ARG A 289 -7.90 -3.30 4.18
C ARG A 289 -7.70 -3.42 5.69
N ARG A 290 -7.76 -2.29 6.40
CA ARG A 290 -7.86 -2.32 7.87
C ARG A 290 -9.24 -2.82 8.28
N SER A 291 -9.34 -3.44 9.47
CA SER A 291 -10.62 -3.87 10.03
C SER A 291 -11.58 -2.71 10.33
N GLU A 292 -11.03 -1.53 10.62
CA GLU A 292 -11.79 -0.32 10.90
C GLU A 292 -12.50 0.22 9.66
N GLN A 293 -13.74 0.69 9.81
CA GLN A 293 -14.52 1.23 8.70
C GLN A 293 -14.51 2.76 8.61
N SER A 294 -14.19 3.44 9.71
CA SER A 294 -14.18 4.90 9.82
C SER A 294 -12.81 5.42 10.25
N ALA A 295 -12.52 6.68 9.95
CA ALA A 295 -11.29 7.32 10.37
C ALA A 295 -11.21 7.38 11.92
N PHE A 296 -10.03 7.12 12.46
CA PHE A 296 -9.81 7.09 13.91
C PHE A 296 -8.48 7.72 14.31
N LYS A 297 -8.38 8.15 15.57
CA LYS A 297 -7.17 8.78 16.12
C LYS A 297 -6.32 7.71 16.80
N LEU A 298 -5.04 7.69 16.48
CA LEU A 298 -4.04 6.92 17.22
C LEU A 298 -3.28 7.83 18.18
N GLN A 299 -2.99 7.30 19.36
CA GLN A 299 -2.20 7.93 20.40
C GLN A 299 -0.92 7.12 20.64
N ILE A 300 0.15 7.81 21.01
CA ILE A 300 1.37 7.16 21.52
C ILE A 300 1.37 7.32 23.04
N CYS A 301 1.36 6.18 23.74
CA CYS A 301 1.55 6.15 25.19
C CYS A 301 3.02 5.85 25.53
N THR A 302 3.45 6.20 26.75
CA THR A 302 4.83 6.07 27.23
C THR A 302 5.38 4.64 27.18
N ALA A 303 4.52 3.63 27.16
CA ALA A 303 4.88 2.20 27.19
C ALA A 303 5.28 1.58 25.83
N ARG A 304 5.63 2.38 24.80
CA ARG A 304 5.89 1.91 23.42
C ARG A 304 4.74 1.08 22.87
N GLY A 305 3.68 1.77 22.43
CA GLY A 305 2.58 1.15 21.70
C GLY A 305 1.69 2.18 21.05
N LEU A 306 0.94 1.77 20.04
CA LEU A 306 -0.15 2.54 19.47
C LEU A 306 -1.42 2.26 20.25
N TRP A 307 -2.16 3.31 20.58
CA TRP A 307 -3.38 3.22 21.36
C TRP A 307 -4.52 3.84 20.57
N LYS A 308 -5.67 3.18 20.58
CA LYS A 308 -6.92 3.67 20.03
C LYS A 308 -7.93 3.68 21.18
N ASP A 309 -8.53 4.83 21.47
CA ASP A 309 -9.56 4.97 22.50
C ASP A 309 -9.14 4.42 23.89
N ASN A 310 -7.89 4.68 24.28
CA ASN A 310 -7.25 4.17 25.52
C ASN A 310 -7.10 2.65 25.61
N GLU A 311 -7.16 1.93 24.49
CA GLU A 311 -6.82 0.51 24.43
C GLU A 311 -5.59 0.28 23.53
N PRO A 312 -4.74 -0.72 23.85
CA PRO A 312 -3.68 -1.14 22.95
C PRO A 312 -4.25 -1.51 21.57
N TRP A 313 -3.72 -0.87 20.55
CA TRP A 313 -4.13 -1.09 19.17
C TRP A 313 -3.07 -1.90 18.43
N ALA A 314 -3.52 -2.93 17.74
CA ALA A 314 -2.71 -3.72 16.83
C ALA A 314 -3.26 -3.61 15.41
N CYS A 315 -2.37 -3.60 14.43
CA CYS A 315 -2.75 -3.64 13.03
C CYS A 315 -3.50 -4.94 12.69
N ARG A 316 -4.82 -4.86 12.49
CA ARG A 316 -5.59 -5.98 11.94
C ARG A 316 -5.97 -5.71 10.49
N CYS A 317 -5.59 -6.65 9.63
CA CYS A 317 -5.86 -6.63 8.20
C CYS A 317 -7.01 -7.60 7.90
N VAL A 318 -7.99 -7.15 7.12
CA VAL A 318 -9.12 -7.96 6.65
C VAL A 318 -9.20 -7.91 5.13
N MET A 319 -9.56 -9.03 4.51
CA MET A 319 -9.87 -9.05 3.08
C MET A 319 -11.30 -8.56 2.85
N LEU A 320 -11.50 -7.86 1.74
CA LEU A 320 -12.84 -7.45 1.30
C LEU A 320 -13.63 -8.68 0.86
N SER A 321 -14.94 -8.70 1.11
CA SER A 321 -15.80 -9.73 0.54
C SER A 321 -15.98 -9.55 -0.98
N PRO A 322 -16.35 -10.59 -1.74
CA PRO A 322 -16.63 -10.46 -3.17
C PRO A 322 -17.67 -9.38 -3.50
N LYS A 323 -18.64 -9.15 -2.61
CA LYS A 323 -19.66 -8.10 -2.75
C LYS A 323 -19.07 -6.68 -2.65
N GLU A 324 -18.00 -6.51 -1.88
CA GLU A 324 -17.39 -5.19 -1.67
C GLU A 324 -16.33 -4.85 -2.72
N ASP A 325 -15.65 -5.85 -3.30
CA ASP A 325 -14.62 -5.63 -4.31
C ASP A 325 -14.51 -6.84 -5.25
N ILE A 326 -15.45 -6.92 -6.18
CA ILE A 326 -15.55 -8.07 -7.08
C ILE A 326 -14.35 -8.15 -8.03
N LEU A 327 -13.82 -7.02 -8.54
CA LEU A 327 -12.64 -7.05 -9.42
C LEU A 327 -11.42 -7.62 -8.70
N LEU A 328 -11.23 -7.31 -7.41
CA LEU A 328 -10.16 -7.90 -6.62
C LEU A 328 -10.25 -9.43 -6.62
N HIS A 329 -11.43 -9.97 -6.30
CA HIS A 329 -11.64 -11.41 -6.26
C HIS A 329 -11.42 -12.04 -7.63
N LEU A 330 -12.03 -11.49 -8.68
CA LEU A 330 -11.94 -12.01 -10.04
C LEU A 330 -10.51 -12.01 -10.59
N THR A 331 -9.74 -10.99 -10.26
CA THR A 331 -8.35 -10.86 -10.71
C THR A 331 -7.42 -11.84 -9.98
N LEU A 332 -7.72 -12.18 -8.73
CA LEU A 332 -6.79 -12.89 -7.85
C LEU A 332 -7.09 -14.37 -7.64
N THR A 333 -8.34 -14.80 -7.80
CA THR A 333 -8.73 -16.22 -7.73
C THR A 333 -8.69 -16.92 -9.09
N GLY A 334 -8.42 -16.16 -10.15
CA GLY A 334 -8.19 -16.68 -11.50
C GLY A 334 -9.45 -17.04 -12.27
N GLY A 335 -9.21 -17.55 -13.47
CA GLY A 335 -10.23 -17.86 -14.47
C GLY A 335 -9.62 -18.53 -15.70
N PRO A 336 -10.35 -18.61 -16.83
CA PRO A 336 -9.94 -19.41 -17.99
C PRO A 336 -8.61 -18.94 -18.62
N PHE A 337 -8.27 -17.66 -18.44
CA PHE A 337 -7.06 -17.05 -19.03
C PHE A 337 -5.93 -16.82 -18.02
N PHE A 338 -6.16 -17.07 -16.74
CA PHE A 338 -5.17 -16.83 -15.69
C PHE A 338 -5.37 -17.79 -14.53
N ARG A 339 -4.32 -18.54 -14.16
CA ARG A 339 -4.32 -19.37 -12.96
C ARG A 339 -3.61 -18.62 -11.84
N PRO A 340 -4.15 -18.62 -10.61
CA PRO A 340 -3.53 -17.88 -9.51
C PRO A 340 -2.18 -18.46 -9.08
N PHE A 341 -1.97 -19.76 -9.28
CA PHE A 341 -0.75 -20.46 -8.89
C PHE A 341 -0.18 -21.34 -10.01
N ASP A 342 1.15 -21.42 -10.07
CA ASP A 342 1.87 -22.28 -11.02
C ASP A 342 1.80 -23.78 -10.62
N GLN A 343 1.54 -24.06 -9.34
CA GLN A 343 1.47 -25.41 -8.76
C GLN A 343 0.07 -25.70 -8.19
N PRO A 344 -0.31 -26.98 -7.96
CA PRO A 344 -1.53 -27.34 -7.23
C PRO A 344 -1.66 -26.60 -5.90
N LEU A 345 -2.87 -26.20 -5.55
CA LEU A 345 -3.17 -25.50 -4.30
C LEU A 345 -2.62 -26.25 -3.08
N CYS A 346 -2.74 -27.59 -3.02
CA CYS A 346 -2.22 -28.37 -1.89
C CYS A 346 -0.69 -28.21 -1.70
N THR A 347 0.07 -28.09 -2.79
CA THR A 347 1.52 -27.87 -2.78
C THR A 347 1.84 -26.45 -2.33
N VAL A 348 1.13 -25.46 -2.86
CA VAL A 348 1.30 -24.05 -2.50
C VAL A 348 0.99 -23.85 -1.01
N PHE A 349 -0.13 -24.40 -0.54
CA PHE A 349 -0.59 -24.34 0.84
C PHE A 349 0.45 -24.96 1.80
N SER A 350 1.07 -26.07 1.40
CA SER A 350 2.10 -26.74 2.20
C SER A 350 3.43 -25.99 2.24
N THR A 351 3.71 -25.17 1.22
CA THR A 351 4.99 -24.46 1.04
C THR A 351 5.01 -23.10 1.74
N ILE A 352 3.92 -22.34 1.67
CA ILE A 352 3.91 -20.93 2.13
C ILE A 352 3.89 -20.83 3.68
N GLN A 353 3.39 -21.85 4.40
CA GLN A 353 3.29 -21.96 5.88
C GLN A 353 3.27 -20.65 6.69
N PRO A 354 2.44 -19.64 6.38
CA PRO A 354 2.28 -18.52 7.28
C PRO A 354 1.38 -18.96 8.46
N PRO A 355 1.48 -18.30 9.63
CA PRO A 355 0.56 -18.53 10.73
C PRO A 355 -0.84 -18.02 10.36
N PHE A 356 -1.61 -18.82 9.62
CA PHE A 356 -2.99 -18.49 9.29
C PHE A 356 -3.86 -18.50 10.55
N HIS A 357 -4.64 -17.44 10.75
CA HIS A 357 -5.69 -17.39 11.77
C HIS A 357 -7.04 -17.66 11.12
N TYR A 358 -7.63 -18.79 11.48
CA TYR A 358 -8.98 -19.21 11.06
C TYR A 358 -10.07 -18.74 12.04
N ASP A 359 -9.71 -17.91 13.02
CA ASP A 359 -10.58 -17.42 14.12
C ASP A 359 -11.74 -16.52 13.65
N ASN A 360 -11.79 -16.21 12.35
CA ASN A 360 -12.93 -15.57 11.71
C ASN A 360 -14.07 -16.55 11.37
N THR A 361 -13.92 -17.83 11.74
CA THR A 361 -14.98 -18.84 11.75
C THR A 361 -15.22 -19.29 13.19
N GLU A 362 -16.46 -19.21 13.68
CA GLU A 362 -16.84 -19.50 15.08
C GLU A 362 -16.80 -21.02 15.42
N GLN A 363 -15.71 -21.75 15.12
CA GLN A 363 -15.63 -23.18 15.43
C GLN A 363 -14.30 -23.58 16.09
N ARG A 364 -14.42 -24.30 17.20
CA ARG A 364 -13.31 -24.96 17.92
C ARG A 364 -13.15 -26.39 17.39
N SER A 365 -12.15 -26.68 16.56
CA SER A 365 -11.79 -28.06 16.22
C SER A 365 -10.29 -28.33 16.44
N SER A 366 -9.98 -29.57 16.82
CA SER A 366 -8.66 -30.03 17.31
C SER A 366 -7.57 -30.12 16.24
N ASP A 367 -7.95 -30.13 14.96
CA ASP A 367 -7.02 -30.32 13.83
C ASP A 367 -6.95 -29.07 12.93
N GLY A 368 -7.64 -27.98 13.34
CA GLY A 368 -7.74 -26.71 12.65
C GLY A 368 -8.57 -26.80 11.36
N MET A 369 -9.25 -25.71 10.99
CA MET A 369 -10.07 -25.57 9.76
C MET A 369 -9.27 -25.71 8.44
N ARG A 370 -8.06 -26.27 8.48
CA ARG A 370 -7.07 -26.30 7.40
C ARG A 370 -7.51 -27.15 6.21
N LEU A 371 -7.98 -28.38 6.47
CA LEU A 371 -8.43 -29.29 5.40
C LEU A 371 -9.73 -28.80 4.76
N GLU A 372 -10.65 -28.29 5.57
CA GLU A 372 -11.91 -27.71 5.10
C GLU A 372 -11.64 -26.47 4.25
N ALA A 373 -10.77 -25.56 4.72
CA ALA A 373 -10.38 -24.37 3.97
C ALA A 373 -9.68 -24.72 2.66
N LEU A 374 -8.76 -25.71 2.67
CA LEU A 374 -8.11 -26.20 1.44
C LEU A 374 -9.14 -26.77 0.45
N THR A 375 -10.09 -27.56 0.94
CA THR A 375 -11.12 -28.19 0.10
C THR A 375 -12.06 -27.14 -0.51
N ALA A 376 -12.54 -26.20 0.31
CA ALA A 376 -13.39 -25.11 -0.15
C ALA A 376 -12.67 -24.24 -1.19
N ALA A 377 -11.41 -23.89 -0.93
CA ALA A 377 -10.57 -23.15 -1.86
C ALA A 377 -10.34 -23.89 -3.18
N ALA A 378 -10.10 -25.20 -3.14
CA ALA A 378 -9.95 -26.02 -4.34
C ALA A 378 -11.25 -26.07 -5.17
N ILE A 379 -12.41 -26.15 -4.51
CA ILE A 379 -13.73 -26.08 -5.17
C ILE A 379 -13.90 -24.74 -5.90
N VAL A 380 -13.57 -23.63 -5.23
CA VAL A 380 -13.64 -22.28 -5.83
C VAL A 380 -12.75 -22.22 -7.08
N LEU A 381 -11.47 -22.59 -6.97
CA LEU A 381 -10.54 -22.56 -8.11
C LEU A 381 -11.01 -23.43 -9.29
N ALA A 382 -11.49 -24.64 -9.00
CA ALA A 382 -12.00 -25.55 -10.02
C ALA A 382 -13.24 -24.99 -10.71
N SER A 383 -14.13 -24.31 -9.96
CA SER A 383 -15.33 -23.69 -10.52
C SER A 383 -15.01 -22.52 -11.47
N HIS A 384 -13.86 -21.86 -11.29
CA HIS A 384 -13.44 -20.71 -12.09
C HIS A 384 -12.85 -21.11 -13.45
N ALA A 385 -12.53 -22.38 -13.68
CA ALA A 385 -11.85 -22.83 -14.89
C ALA A 385 -12.61 -22.49 -16.19
N GLY A 386 -13.95 -22.42 -16.13
CA GLY A 386 -14.81 -22.00 -17.25
C GLY A 386 -15.15 -20.50 -17.29
N GLY A 387 -14.69 -19.74 -16.31
CA GLY A 387 -14.96 -18.30 -16.18
C GLY A 387 -16.36 -17.98 -15.66
N PHE A 388 -16.84 -16.75 -15.90
CA PHE A 388 -18.10 -16.23 -15.34
C PHE A 388 -19.35 -17.06 -15.66
N GLY A 389 -19.32 -17.90 -16.70
CA GLY A 389 -20.42 -18.78 -17.07
C GLY A 389 -20.48 -20.10 -16.27
N GLY A 390 -19.52 -20.33 -15.37
CA GLY A 390 -19.31 -21.62 -14.73
C GLY A 390 -18.56 -22.60 -15.65
N VAL A 391 -18.46 -23.85 -15.19
CA VAL A 391 -17.67 -24.89 -15.85
C VAL A 391 -18.46 -26.19 -15.93
N ALA A 392 -18.29 -26.95 -17.02
CA ALA A 392 -18.91 -28.26 -17.15
C ALA A 392 -18.40 -29.20 -16.05
N PHE A 393 -19.28 -30.02 -15.49
CA PHE A 393 -18.95 -30.88 -14.35
C PHE A 393 -17.72 -31.79 -14.57
N PRO A 394 -17.51 -32.43 -15.75
CA PRO A 394 -16.30 -33.22 -15.98
C PRO A 394 -15.01 -32.39 -15.86
N THR A 395 -15.00 -31.18 -16.40
CA THR A 395 -13.86 -30.24 -16.31
C THR A 395 -13.66 -29.77 -14.88
N PHE A 396 -14.74 -29.43 -14.17
CA PHE A 396 -14.70 -29.08 -12.75
C PHE A 396 -14.01 -30.18 -11.93
N LEU A 397 -14.44 -31.43 -12.10
CA LEU A 397 -13.87 -32.54 -11.33
C LEU A 397 -12.39 -32.75 -11.62
N CYS A 398 -11.98 -32.63 -12.89
CA CYS A 398 -10.57 -32.73 -13.26
C CYS A 398 -9.71 -31.64 -12.59
N GLU A 399 -10.19 -30.39 -12.62
CA GLU A 399 -9.49 -29.26 -11.99
C GLU A 399 -9.47 -29.39 -10.46
N LEU A 400 -10.56 -29.84 -9.84
CA LEU A 400 -10.65 -30.07 -8.39
C LEU A 400 -9.61 -31.11 -7.94
N LEU A 401 -9.53 -32.25 -8.64
CA LEU A 401 -8.58 -33.31 -8.32
C LEU A 401 -7.13 -32.87 -8.54
N PHE A 402 -6.89 -32.04 -9.54
CA PHE A 402 -5.58 -31.44 -9.77
C PHE A 402 -5.19 -30.48 -8.64
N GLU A 403 -6.07 -29.57 -8.21
CA GLU A 403 -5.78 -28.62 -7.12
C GLU A 403 -5.54 -29.32 -5.77
N LEU A 404 -6.19 -30.47 -5.55
CA LEU A 404 -5.96 -31.34 -4.40
C LEU A 404 -4.69 -32.21 -4.53
N GLY A 405 -4.03 -32.24 -5.69
CA GLY A 405 -2.82 -33.02 -5.95
C GLY A 405 -3.06 -34.52 -6.18
N VAL A 406 -4.29 -34.90 -6.55
CA VAL A 406 -4.68 -36.28 -6.83
C VAL A 406 -4.38 -36.67 -8.27
N SER A 407 -4.45 -35.70 -9.21
CA SER A 407 -4.18 -35.91 -10.63
C SER A 407 -3.19 -34.90 -11.20
N GLU A 408 -2.58 -35.25 -12.33
CA GLU A 408 -1.81 -34.31 -13.15
C GLU A 408 -2.75 -33.42 -13.97
N ARG A 409 -2.30 -32.20 -14.25
CA ARG A 409 -3.09 -31.21 -15.01
C ARG A 409 -3.41 -31.73 -16.42
N GLY A 410 -4.65 -31.51 -16.85
CA GLY A 410 -5.08 -31.84 -18.22
C GLY A 410 -5.30 -33.33 -18.49
N LYS A 411 -5.11 -34.19 -17.48
CA LYS A 411 -5.46 -35.60 -17.59
C LYS A 411 -6.97 -35.75 -17.46
N MET A 412 -7.67 -35.87 -18.60
CA MET A 412 -9.09 -36.20 -18.58
C MET A 412 -9.29 -37.53 -17.86
N MET A 413 -10.04 -37.51 -16.77
CA MET A 413 -10.51 -38.75 -16.18
C MET A 413 -11.58 -39.35 -17.08
N GLN A 414 -11.42 -40.62 -17.44
CA GLN A 414 -12.55 -41.40 -17.91
C GLN A 414 -13.50 -41.56 -16.73
N LEU A 415 -14.61 -40.83 -16.78
CA LEU A 415 -15.69 -41.01 -15.82
C LEU A 415 -16.24 -42.43 -16.00
N VAL A 416 -16.56 -43.10 -14.90
CA VAL A 416 -17.17 -44.44 -14.95
C VAL A 416 -18.47 -44.35 -15.78
N GLN A 417 -18.80 -45.37 -16.58
CA GLN A 417 -19.97 -45.42 -17.49
C GLN A 417 -21.31 -44.97 -16.85
N ASP A 418 -21.43 -45.07 -15.52
CA ASP A 418 -22.60 -44.62 -14.75
C ASP A 418 -22.77 -43.07 -14.71
N VAL A 419 -21.72 -42.31 -15.01
CA VAL A 419 -21.74 -40.83 -15.03
C VAL A 419 -22.18 -40.29 -16.39
N GLU A 420 -21.77 -40.95 -17.49
CA GLU A 420 -22.22 -40.63 -18.85
C GLU A 420 -23.73 -40.89 -19.00
N SER A 421 -24.22 -41.99 -18.43
CA SER A 421 -25.64 -42.38 -18.45
C SER A 421 -26.55 -41.51 -17.57
N ALA A 422 -26.00 -40.79 -16.59
CA ALA A 422 -26.75 -39.91 -15.69
C ALA A 422 -26.77 -38.42 -16.14
N GLY A 423 -26.31 -38.12 -17.36
CA GLY A 423 -26.42 -36.79 -17.98
C GLY A 423 -25.52 -35.71 -17.36
N TRP A 424 -24.48 -36.11 -16.63
CA TRP A 424 -23.60 -35.17 -15.91
C TRP A 424 -22.79 -34.26 -16.83
N GLU A 425 -22.56 -34.65 -18.08
CA GLU A 425 -21.90 -33.81 -19.10
C GLU A 425 -22.67 -32.51 -19.39
N THR A 426 -23.99 -32.52 -19.16
CA THR A 426 -24.85 -31.35 -19.35
C THR A 426 -24.93 -30.46 -18.11
N ARG A 427 -24.37 -30.89 -16.97
CA ARG A 427 -24.41 -30.14 -15.73
C ARG A 427 -23.26 -29.13 -15.68
N VAL A 428 -23.61 -27.90 -15.35
CA VAL A 428 -22.68 -26.79 -15.16
C VAL A 428 -22.56 -26.51 -13.67
N VAL A 429 -21.32 -26.49 -13.17
CA VAL A 429 -21.00 -25.95 -11.85
C VAL A 429 -20.87 -24.43 -11.99
N PRO A 430 -21.63 -23.64 -11.23
CA PRO A 430 -21.56 -22.19 -11.33
C PRO A 430 -20.20 -21.66 -10.87
N PHE A 431 -19.87 -20.44 -11.27
CA PHE A 431 -18.75 -19.70 -10.68
C PHE A 431 -19.09 -19.39 -9.21
N LEU A 432 -18.30 -19.90 -8.26
CA LEU A 432 -18.60 -19.88 -6.82
C LEU A 432 -17.93 -18.75 -6.04
#